data_AF-X1IFH2-F1
#
_entry.id   AF-X1IFH2-F1
#
_cell.length_a   1.000
_cell.length_b   1.000
_cell.length_c   1.000
_cell.angle_alpha   90.00
_cell.angle_beta   90.00
_cell.angle_gamma   90.00
#
_symmetry.space_group_name_H-M   'P 1'
#
loop_
_entity.id
_entity.type
_entity.pdbx_description
1 polymer ?
#
loop_
_entity_poly.entity_id
_entity_poly.type
_entity_poly.pdbx_seq_one_letter_code
_entity_poly.pdbx_strand_id
1 'polypeptide(L)'
;MLKLYTESSLRDFFTEIYQILRDTDPKLTEIWDPRIILDHGLPPITNFISCCKLKPALNLKEAIHHLVRWFALTQNEFCGNQGFKYLTMFLSPYVRGISVPELKRLMKTLIYELNHLSVMTGRTVSSSSIQTGPTNFESFSEVPIIGPQQKTIGNYGEYQ
;
A
#
# COMPACT_ATOMS: atom_id res chain seq x y z
N MET A 1 -32.68 -42.00 -11.04
CA MET A 1 -32.30 -41.73 -12.44
C MET A 1 -31.48 -40.44 -12.45
N LEU A 2 -30.15 -40.54 -12.47
CA LEU A 2 -29.24 -39.38 -12.53
C LEU A 2 -29.28 -38.85 -13.98
N LYS A 3 -29.81 -37.65 -14.20
CA LYS A 3 -29.70 -36.97 -15.50
C LYS A 3 -28.24 -36.61 -15.70
N LEU A 4 -27.57 -37.27 -16.64
CA LEU A 4 -26.24 -36.89 -17.10
C LEU A 4 -26.38 -35.55 -17.82
N TYR A 5 -25.72 -34.51 -17.30
CA TYR A 5 -25.63 -33.21 -17.93
C TYR A 5 -24.86 -33.34 -19.25
N THR A 6 -25.34 -32.75 -20.33
CA THR A 6 -24.60 -32.68 -21.60
C THR A 6 -23.37 -31.78 -21.43
N GLU A 7 -22.26 -32.06 -22.13
CA GLU A 7 -21.02 -31.26 -22.01
C GLU A 7 -21.26 -29.76 -22.25
N SER A 8 -22.19 -29.40 -23.15
CA SER A 8 -22.61 -28.02 -23.37
C SER A 8 -23.21 -27.39 -22.11
N SER A 9 -24.10 -28.08 -21.42
CA SER A 9 -24.75 -27.57 -20.20
C SER A 9 -23.77 -27.41 -19.03
N LEU A 10 -22.75 -28.28 -18.94
CA LEU A 10 -21.68 -28.14 -17.96
C LEU A 10 -20.80 -26.93 -18.27
N ARG A 11 -20.45 -26.72 -19.55
CA ARG A 11 -19.67 -25.57 -19.99
C ARG A 11 -20.38 -24.26 -19.69
N ASP A 12 -21.68 -24.18 -19.96
CA ASP A 12 -22.49 -23.00 -19.69
C ASP A 12 -22.59 -22.74 -18.18
N PHE A 13 -22.81 -23.79 -17.38
CA PHE A 13 -22.83 -23.69 -15.92
C PHE A 13 -21.49 -23.23 -15.33
N PHE A 14 -20.35 -23.78 -15.79
CA PHE A 14 -19.03 -23.33 -15.34
C PHE A 14 -18.72 -21.91 -15.82
N THR A 15 -19.22 -21.50 -16.99
CA THR A 15 -19.10 -20.12 -17.47
C THR A 15 -19.93 -19.16 -16.61
N GLU A 16 -21.12 -19.57 -16.20
CA GLU A 16 -21.98 -18.82 -15.29
C GLU A 16 -21.36 -18.71 -13.90
N ILE A 17 -20.83 -19.81 -13.34
CA ILE A 17 -20.05 -19.76 -12.09
C ILE A 17 -18.85 -18.83 -12.24
N TYR A 18 -18.10 -18.93 -13.33
CA TYR A 18 -16.94 -18.07 -13.57
C TYR A 18 -17.33 -16.59 -13.67
N GLN A 19 -18.46 -16.28 -14.30
CA GLN A 19 -18.99 -14.93 -14.42
C GLN A 19 -19.50 -14.41 -13.08
N ILE A 20 -20.23 -15.24 -12.32
CA ILE A 20 -20.66 -14.93 -10.95
C ILE A 20 -19.43 -14.69 -10.08
N LEU A 21 -18.42 -15.57 -10.09
CA LEU A 21 -17.19 -15.39 -9.32
C LEU A 21 -16.44 -14.13 -9.75
N ARG A 22 -16.38 -13.81 -11.04
CA ARG A 22 -15.75 -12.57 -11.54
C ARG A 22 -16.51 -11.31 -11.10
N ASP A 23 -17.84 -11.37 -11.04
CA ASP A 23 -18.70 -10.24 -10.70
C ASP A 23 -18.93 -10.11 -9.19
N THR A 24 -18.78 -11.21 -8.44
CA THR A 24 -18.89 -11.28 -6.97
C THR A 24 -17.55 -11.26 -6.25
N ASP A 25 -16.42 -11.46 -6.94
CA ASP A 25 -15.11 -11.11 -6.41
C ASP A 25 -15.16 -9.61 -6.15
N PRO A 26 -15.27 -9.17 -4.88
CA PRO A 26 -15.33 -7.76 -4.61
C PRO A 26 -14.03 -7.22 -5.19
N LYS A 27 -14.11 -6.25 -6.10
CA LYS A 27 -12.93 -5.47 -6.51
C LYS A 27 -12.49 -4.68 -5.28
N LEU A 28 -11.90 -5.37 -4.31
CA LEU A 28 -11.48 -4.86 -3.02
C LEU A 28 -10.44 -3.80 -3.36
N THR A 29 -10.89 -2.57 -3.33
CA THR A 29 -10.09 -1.38 -3.54
C THR A 29 -9.72 -0.91 -2.17
N GLU A 30 -8.43 -0.76 -1.91
CA GLU A 30 -7.94 -0.42 -0.59
C GLU A 30 -6.98 0.75 -0.65
N ILE A 31 -7.20 1.74 0.21
CA ILE A 31 -6.32 2.89 0.33
C ILE A 31 -5.73 2.86 1.73
N TRP A 32 -4.51 2.39 1.81
CA TRP A 32 -3.78 2.15 3.05
C TRP A 32 -3.45 3.45 3.76
N ASP A 33 -3.53 3.43 5.09
CA ASP A 33 -2.90 4.43 5.94
C ASP A 33 -1.39 4.10 6.09
N PRO A 34 -0.48 4.92 5.54
CA PRO A 34 0.96 4.67 5.61
C PRO A 34 1.49 4.51 7.04
N ARG A 35 0.85 5.14 8.04
CA ARG A 35 1.29 5.11 9.43
C ARG A 35 1.35 3.69 9.99
N ILE A 36 0.43 2.81 9.58
CA ILE A 36 0.42 1.40 10.00
C ILE A 36 1.78 0.73 9.72
N ILE A 37 2.41 1.07 8.59
CA ILE A 37 3.69 0.50 8.16
C ILE A 37 4.86 1.30 8.76
N LEU A 38 4.74 2.62 8.82
CA LEU A 38 5.78 3.50 9.37
C LEU A 38 5.98 3.27 10.87
N ASP A 39 4.91 2.99 11.61
CA ASP A 39 4.92 2.85 13.06
C ASP A 39 5.27 1.43 13.52
N HIS A 40 4.79 0.41 12.79
CA HIS A 40 4.91 -0.99 13.21
C HIS A 40 5.95 -1.78 12.41
N GLY A 41 6.46 -1.22 11.31
CA GLY A 41 7.36 -1.92 10.40
C GLY A 41 6.61 -2.92 9.51
N LEU A 42 7.31 -3.95 9.05
CA LEU A 42 6.78 -4.89 8.06
C LEU A 42 7.08 -6.36 8.44
N PRO A 43 6.10 -7.27 8.50
CA PRO A 43 4.66 -6.98 8.48
C PRO A 43 4.23 -6.19 9.73
N PRO A 44 3.15 -5.40 9.68
CA PRO A 44 2.63 -4.61 10.81
C PRO A 44 1.87 -5.49 11.82
N ILE A 45 2.40 -6.70 12.08
CA ILE A 45 1.81 -7.71 12.96
C ILE A 45 2.88 -8.12 13.98
N THR A 46 2.49 -8.26 15.24
CA THR A 46 3.40 -8.61 16.34
C THR A 46 3.64 -10.11 16.45
N ASN A 47 2.65 -10.95 16.12
CA ASN A 47 2.69 -12.40 16.34
C ASN A 47 2.92 -13.22 15.06
N PHE A 48 3.58 -12.64 14.05
CA PHE A 48 3.80 -13.33 12.77
C PHE A 48 5.11 -14.14 12.83
N ILE A 49 5.00 -15.42 13.20
CA ILE A 49 6.15 -16.29 13.49
C ILE A 49 6.84 -16.81 12.22
N SER A 50 6.18 -16.75 11.06
CA SER A 50 6.64 -17.39 9.82
C SER A 50 7.56 -16.53 8.94
N CYS A 51 7.84 -15.27 9.28
CA CYS A 51 8.61 -14.36 8.41
C CYS A 51 9.50 -13.38 9.21
N CYS A 52 10.61 -12.95 8.60
CA CYS A 52 11.46 -11.89 9.12
C CYS A 52 10.70 -10.57 9.24
N LYS A 53 10.87 -9.89 10.38
CA LYS A 53 10.26 -8.58 10.63
C LYS A 53 11.25 -7.44 10.38
N LEU A 54 10.86 -6.52 9.51
CA LEU A 54 11.50 -5.22 9.39
C LEU A 54 11.01 -4.33 10.52
N LYS A 55 11.96 -3.70 11.22
CA LYS A 55 11.65 -2.65 12.21
C LYS A 55 11.12 -1.40 11.49
N PRO A 56 10.46 -0.48 12.19
CA PRO A 56 10.11 0.83 11.65
C PRO A 56 11.27 1.54 10.97
N ALA A 57 10.94 2.29 9.92
CA ALA A 57 11.94 2.93 9.07
C ALA A 57 12.78 3.96 9.82
N LEU A 58 14.09 3.97 9.54
CA LEU A 58 15.05 4.91 10.13
C LEU A 58 15.27 6.16 9.28
N ASN A 59 14.91 6.12 7.99
CA ASN A 59 15.15 7.20 7.04
C ASN A 59 14.14 7.09 5.88
N LEU A 60 14.08 8.12 5.03
CA LEU A 60 13.14 8.17 3.91
C LEU A 60 13.30 6.99 2.93
N LYS A 61 14.54 6.54 2.70
CA LYS A 61 14.81 5.42 1.80
C LYS A 61 14.19 4.12 2.32
N GLU A 62 14.35 3.84 3.61
CA GLU A 62 13.71 2.69 4.27
C GLU A 62 12.19 2.83 4.31
N ALA A 63 11.66 4.03 4.56
CA ALA A 63 10.22 4.28 4.56
C ALA A 63 9.59 3.95 3.20
N ILE A 64 10.18 4.48 2.11
CA ILE A 64 9.77 4.17 0.74
C ILE A 64 9.82 2.65 0.49
N HIS A 65 10.90 2.00 0.93
CA HIS A 65 11.07 0.56 0.74
C HIS A 65 10.02 -0.27 1.47
N HIS A 66 9.65 0.10 2.70
CA HIS A 66 8.60 -0.58 3.45
C HIS A 66 7.23 -0.41 2.79
N LEU A 67 6.92 0.79 2.29
CA LEU A 67 5.66 1.07 1.59
C LEU A 67 5.54 0.27 0.30
N VAL A 68 6.59 0.25 -0.54
CA VAL A 68 6.62 -0.55 -1.77
C VAL A 68 6.43 -2.03 -1.46
N ARG A 69 7.13 -2.56 -0.44
CA ARG A 69 7.00 -3.96 -0.06
C ARG A 69 5.63 -4.32 0.50
N TRP A 70 5.03 -3.44 1.29
CA TRP A 70 3.65 -3.65 1.74
C TRP A 70 2.71 -3.74 0.56
N PHE A 71 2.80 -2.79 -0.37
CA PHE A 71 2.01 -2.78 -1.59
C PHE A 71 2.18 -4.07 -2.40
N ALA A 72 3.42 -4.56 -2.52
CA ALA A 72 3.72 -5.82 -3.18
C ALA A 72 3.09 -7.05 -2.47
N LEU A 73 3.14 -7.08 -1.13
CA LEU A 73 2.58 -8.17 -0.33
C LEU A 73 1.05 -8.22 -0.46
N THR A 74 0.39 -7.06 -0.42
CA THR A 74 -1.07 -6.97 -0.54
C THR A 74 -1.56 -7.04 -1.99
N GLN A 75 -0.67 -6.97 -2.98
CA GLN A 75 -1.05 -6.98 -4.40
C GLN A 75 -1.90 -8.18 -4.81
N ASN A 76 -1.67 -9.34 -4.17
CA ASN A 76 -2.38 -10.58 -4.51
C ASN A 76 -3.72 -10.75 -3.78
N GLU A 77 -3.92 -10.03 -2.66
CA GLU A 77 -5.12 -10.13 -1.82
C GLU A 77 -6.27 -9.24 -2.31
N PHE A 78 -5.98 -8.28 -3.19
CA PHE A 78 -6.94 -7.27 -3.64
C PHE A 78 -7.00 -7.21 -5.17
N CYS A 79 -8.19 -7.33 -5.75
CA CYS A 79 -8.42 -7.26 -7.21
C CYS A 79 -8.73 -5.83 -7.71
N GLY A 80 -8.82 -4.84 -6.82
CA GLY A 80 -9.16 -3.44 -7.12
C GLY A 80 -7.99 -2.46 -7.14
N ASN A 81 -8.30 -1.16 -7.02
CA ASN A 81 -7.29 -0.09 -6.91
C ASN A 81 -6.60 -0.16 -5.54
N GLN A 82 -5.29 0.03 -5.50
CA GLN A 82 -4.54 0.09 -4.25
C GLN A 82 -3.85 1.43 -4.10
N GLY A 83 -3.74 1.95 -2.89
CA GLY A 83 -3.19 3.29 -2.71
C GLY A 83 -2.73 3.63 -1.31
N PHE A 84 -2.22 4.85 -1.16
CA PHE A 84 -1.82 5.42 0.13
C PHE A 84 -2.56 6.74 0.39
N LYS A 85 -3.12 6.88 1.59
CA LYS A 85 -3.72 8.14 2.06
C LYS A 85 -2.64 9.11 2.52
N TYR A 86 -2.77 10.38 2.11
CA TYR A 86 -1.93 11.51 2.57
C TYR A 86 -0.42 11.22 2.62
N LEU A 87 0.11 10.55 1.61
CA LEU A 87 1.46 10.00 1.62
C LEU A 87 2.54 11.07 1.83
N THR A 88 2.40 12.22 1.17
CA THR A 88 3.34 13.34 1.29
C THR A 88 3.42 13.88 2.72
N MET A 89 2.28 13.94 3.40
CA MET A 89 2.17 14.41 4.78
C MET A 89 2.87 13.44 5.73
N PHE A 90 2.59 12.14 5.61
CA PHE A 90 3.20 11.13 6.48
C PHE A 90 4.68 10.87 6.21
N LEU A 91 5.18 11.21 5.01
CA LEU A 91 6.60 11.18 4.70
C LEU A 91 7.35 12.46 5.13
N SER A 92 6.67 13.58 5.40
CA SER A 92 7.31 14.84 5.82
C SER A 92 8.33 14.73 6.96
N PRO A 93 8.14 13.86 7.99
CA PRO A 93 9.12 13.62 9.06
C PRO A 93 10.47 13.12 8.55
N TYR A 94 10.43 12.30 7.50
CA TYR A 94 11.59 11.61 6.93
C TYR A 94 12.33 12.47 5.91
N VAL A 95 11.73 13.58 5.46
CA VAL A 95 12.30 14.48 4.44
C VAL A 95 13.24 15.52 5.08
N ARG A 96 13.11 15.82 6.37
CA ARG A 96 13.96 16.82 7.06
C ARG A 96 15.44 16.48 6.88
N GLY A 97 16.21 17.47 6.41
CA GLY A 97 17.66 17.33 6.18
C GLY A 97 18.06 16.66 4.86
N ILE A 98 17.11 16.26 4.02
CA ILE A 98 17.38 15.71 2.69
C ILE A 98 17.45 16.84 1.66
N SER A 99 18.46 16.80 0.78
CA SER A 99 18.58 17.79 -0.30
C SER A 99 17.48 17.60 -1.35
N VAL A 100 17.02 18.69 -1.98
CA VAL A 100 15.98 18.63 -3.03
C VAL A 100 16.32 17.65 -4.17
N PRO A 101 17.57 17.60 -4.69
CA PRO A 101 17.94 16.60 -5.71
C PRO A 101 17.77 15.16 -5.22
N GLU A 102 18.16 14.89 -3.98
CA GLU A 102 18.06 13.56 -3.37
C GLU A 102 16.61 13.15 -3.14
N LEU A 103 15.80 14.08 -2.61
CA LEU A 103 14.37 13.87 -2.43
C LEU A 103 13.69 13.52 -3.75
N LYS A 104 13.98 14.28 -4.83
CA LYS A 104 13.45 13.99 -6.17
C LYS A 104 13.85 12.61 -6.66
N ARG A 105 15.08 12.17 -6.38
CA ARG A 105 15.56 10.82 -6.73
C ARG A 105 14.78 9.75 -5.99
N LEU A 106 14.64 9.89 -4.67
CA LEU A 106 13.92 8.94 -3.83
C LEU A 106 12.43 8.82 -4.22
N MET A 107 11.76 9.95 -4.46
CA MET A 107 10.37 9.95 -4.91
C MET A 107 10.20 9.33 -6.31
N LYS A 108 11.16 9.54 -7.22
CA LYS A 108 11.17 8.83 -8.51
C LYS A 108 11.29 7.33 -8.31
N THR A 109 12.20 6.87 -7.44
CA THR A 109 12.33 5.45 -7.12
C THR A 109 11.02 4.86 -6.63
N LEU A 110 10.32 5.52 -5.70
CA LEU A 110 8.99 5.08 -5.24
C LEU A 110 8.01 4.86 -6.41
N ILE A 111 7.90 5.83 -7.31
CA ILE A 111 6.96 5.76 -8.46
C ILE A 111 7.35 4.63 -9.41
N TYR A 112 8.64 4.48 -9.73
CA TYR A 112 9.12 3.41 -10.61
C TYR A 112 8.90 2.03 -10.01
N GLU A 113 9.19 1.85 -8.73
CA GLU A 113 8.99 0.58 -8.03
C GLU A 113 7.52 0.18 -8.01
N LEU A 114 6.61 1.11 -7.63
CA LEU A 114 5.17 0.85 -7.64
C LEU A 114 4.65 0.47 -9.03
N ASN A 115 5.13 1.14 -10.08
CA ASN A 115 4.76 0.79 -11.46
C ASN A 115 5.33 -0.56 -11.91
N HIS A 116 6.49 -0.97 -11.40
CA HIS A 116 7.09 -2.26 -11.74
C HIS A 116 6.40 -3.45 -11.06
N LEU A 117 5.66 -3.25 -9.96
CA LEU A 117 4.96 -4.33 -9.26
C LEU A 117 3.97 -5.09 -10.15
N SER A 118 3.37 -4.44 -11.14
CA SER A 118 2.48 -5.10 -12.10
C SER A 118 3.20 -6.12 -12.96
N VAL A 119 4.45 -5.83 -13.34
CA VAL A 119 5.28 -6.74 -14.14
C VAL A 119 5.67 -7.96 -13.32
N MET A 120 5.98 -7.76 -12.03
CA MET A 120 6.42 -8.84 -11.13
C MET A 120 5.30 -9.81 -10.75
N THR A 121 4.06 -9.33 -10.69
CA THR A 121 2.90 -10.12 -10.25
C THR A 121 2.09 -10.73 -11.39
N GLY A 122 2.40 -10.38 -12.65
CA GLY A 122 1.67 -10.86 -13.83
C GLY A 122 0.25 -10.30 -13.98
N ARG A 123 -0.15 -9.35 -13.12
CA ARG A 123 -1.43 -8.63 -13.23
C ARG A 123 -1.27 -7.46 -14.20
N THR A 124 -2.34 -7.11 -14.92
CA THR A 124 -2.40 -5.78 -15.56
C THR A 124 -2.18 -4.71 -14.50
N VAL A 125 -1.48 -3.62 -14.85
CA VAL A 125 -1.16 -2.52 -13.91
C VAL A 125 -2.39 -2.22 -13.09
N SER A 126 -2.35 -2.62 -11.82
CA SER A 126 -3.44 -2.35 -10.92
C SER A 126 -3.45 -0.84 -10.76
N SER A 127 -4.64 -0.24 -10.87
CA SER A 127 -4.76 1.19 -10.64
C SER A 127 -4.14 1.48 -9.27
N SER A 128 -3.14 2.36 -9.25
CA SER A 128 -2.47 2.78 -8.02
C SER A 128 -2.79 4.24 -7.76
N SER A 129 -3.19 4.57 -6.54
CA SER A 129 -3.55 5.95 -6.18
C SER A 129 -2.71 6.45 -5.01
N ILE A 130 -2.04 7.58 -5.20
CA ILE A 130 -1.32 8.27 -4.14
C ILE A 130 -2.09 9.54 -3.83
N GLN A 131 -2.68 9.60 -2.64
CA GLN A 131 -3.29 10.84 -2.17
C GLN A 131 -2.21 11.73 -1.56
N THR A 132 -2.11 12.94 -2.08
CA THR A 132 -1.31 14.00 -1.47
C THR A 132 -2.15 14.71 -0.43
N GLY A 133 -1.58 14.98 0.75
CA GLY A 133 -2.25 15.80 1.75
C GLY A 133 -2.23 17.28 1.34
N PRO A 134 -3.28 18.06 1.60
CA PRO A 134 -3.18 19.52 1.63
C PRO A 134 -2.19 19.92 2.73
N THR A 135 -1.50 21.03 2.53
CA THR A 135 -0.50 21.55 3.47
C THR A 135 -1.09 21.74 4.87
N ASN A 136 -2.37 22.14 4.98
CA ASN A 136 -3.03 22.43 6.24
C ASN A 136 -4.27 21.56 6.42
N PHE A 137 -4.17 20.55 7.28
CA PHE A 137 -5.33 19.84 7.83
C PHE A 137 -5.41 20.15 9.33
N GLU A 138 -6.32 21.04 9.74
CA GLU A 138 -6.53 21.37 11.17
C GLU A 138 -6.76 20.12 12.03
N SER A 139 -7.52 19.15 11.50
CA SER A 139 -7.81 17.88 12.20
C SER A 139 -6.57 17.03 12.50
N PHE A 140 -5.45 17.26 11.81
CA PHE A 140 -4.21 16.54 12.01
C PHE A 140 -3.16 17.36 12.76
N SER A 141 -3.43 18.64 13.07
CA SER A 141 -2.47 19.53 13.74
C SER A 141 -2.01 19.02 15.11
N GLU A 142 -2.87 18.29 15.83
CA GLU A 142 -2.57 17.72 17.15
C GLU A 142 -2.14 16.24 17.10
N VAL A 143 -2.13 15.63 15.90
CA VAL A 143 -1.77 14.21 15.77
C VAL A 143 -0.25 14.08 15.94
N PRO A 144 0.22 13.23 16.89
CA PRO A 144 1.64 13.06 17.13
C PRO A 144 2.29 12.40 15.91
N ILE A 145 3.45 12.93 15.52
CA ILE A 145 4.26 12.36 14.47
C ILE A 145 5.13 11.27 15.07
N ILE A 146 4.99 10.06 14.54
CA ILE A 146 5.97 9.00 14.76
C ILE A 146 7.02 9.15 13.66
N GLY A 147 8.16 9.69 14.06
CA GLY A 147 9.29 9.93 13.19
C GLY A 147 10.19 8.70 13.03
N PRO A 148 11.32 8.86 12.33
CA PRO A 148 12.38 7.88 12.31
C PRO A 148 12.67 7.30 13.71
N GLN A 149 12.90 5.99 13.79
CA GLN A 149 13.16 5.28 15.07
C GLN A 149 11.99 5.24 16.06
N GLN A 150 10.74 5.45 15.62
CA GLN A 150 9.56 5.55 16.49
C GLN A 150 9.64 6.71 17.49
N LYS A 151 10.46 7.73 17.24
CA LYS A 151 10.54 8.90 18.12
C LYS A 151 9.39 9.82 17.81
N THR A 152 8.65 10.23 18.83
CA THR A 152 7.69 11.32 18.69
C THR A 152 8.46 12.62 18.48
N ILE A 153 8.32 13.24 17.32
CA ILE A 153 9.11 14.42 16.91
C ILE A 153 8.30 15.72 16.86
N GLY A 154 7.12 15.73 17.48
CA GLY A 154 6.17 16.85 17.46
C GLY A 154 4.84 16.42 16.84
N ASN A 155 4.06 17.39 16.38
CA ASN A 155 2.77 17.15 15.74
C ASN A 155 2.80 17.53 14.26
N TYR A 156 1.88 16.98 13.46
CA TYR A 156 1.81 17.30 12.02
C TYR A 156 1.56 18.78 11.72
N GLY A 157 1.04 19.56 12.68
CA GLY A 157 0.90 21.02 12.55
C GLY A 157 2.24 21.77 12.40
N GLU A 158 3.37 21.19 12.81
CA GLU A 158 4.69 21.81 12.72
C GLU A 158 5.40 21.61 11.37
N TYR A 159 4.78 20.86 10.46
CA TYR A 159 5.35 20.43 9.18
C TYR A 159 4.62 21.04 7.97
N GLN A 160 3.84 22.10 8.21
CA GLN A 160 3.16 22.91 7.20
C GLN A 160 4.14 23.80 6.42
#